data_AF-A0A061AVJ4-F1
#
_entry.id   AF-A0A061AVJ4-F1
#
_cell.length_a   1.000
_cell.length_b   1.000
_cell.length_c   1.000
_cell.angle_alpha   90.00
_cell.angle_beta   90.00
_cell.angle_gamma   90.00
#
_symmetry.space_group_name_H-M   'P 1'
#
loop_
_entity.id
_entity.type
_entity.pdbx_description
1 polymer ?
#
loop_
_entity_poly.entity_id
_entity_poly.type
_entity_poly.pdbx_seq_one_letter_code
_entity_poly.pdbx_strand_id
1 'polypeptide(L)'
;MLRLIRHYSVKIGKPLVSPEQIRTLLATPTWSPAELLSSGESQRASSIDDKTVDRLLQLSGLEAKKEDYPKMIRILKEQVRFIDQLHAVEISEVSEPLHTGKRLTLKDIDEQISQQKQDPAKGEPDGSWDPMKLTKLSKHGNYVVREGLLKDE
;
A
#
# COMPACT_ATOMS: atom_id res chain seq x y z
N MET A 1 -27.13 17.30 -7.57
CA MET A 1 -26.73 15.87 -7.58
C MET A 1 -25.84 15.66 -8.81
N LEU A 2 -24.54 15.91 -8.67
CA LEU A 2 -23.59 15.89 -9.80
C LEU A 2 -22.92 14.52 -9.84
N ARG A 3 -23.14 13.80 -10.94
CA ARG A 3 -22.45 12.53 -11.23
C ARG A 3 -20.96 12.82 -11.40
N LEU A 4 -20.13 12.18 -10.57
CA LEU A 4 -18.69 12.12 -10.77
C LEU A 4 -18.43 11.29 -12.03
N ILE A 5 -18.16 11.95 -13.15
CA ILE A 5 -17.66 11.30 -14.37
C ILE A 5 -16.14 11.27 -14.21
N ARG A 6 -15.54 10.09 -14.13
CA ARG A 6 -14.08 9.96 -14.22
C ARG A 6 -13.66 10.51 -15.58
N HIS A 7 -13.01 11.68 -15.62
CA HIS A 7 -12.36 12.17 -16.84
C HIS A 7 -11.02 11.46 -17.03
N TYR A 8 -11.05 10.14 -17.21
CA TYR A 8 -10.06 9.55 -18.09
C TYR A 8 -10.47 9.94 -19.49
N SER A 9 -9.57 10.49 -20.30
CA SER A 9 -9.82 10.53 -21.74
C SER A 9 -9.61 9.12 -22.30
N VAL A 10 -10.45 8.17 -21.90
CA VAL A 10 -10.56 6.90 -22.62
C VAL A 10 -11.25 7.25 -23.94
N LYS A 11 -10.45 7.55 -24.95
CA LYS A 11 -10.95 7.72 -26.31
C LYS A 11 -11.13 6.32 -26.88
N ILE A 12 -12.37 5.87 -26.91
CA ILE A 12 -12.72 4.67 -27.67
C ILE A 12 -12.60 5.02 -29.15
N GLY A 13 -11.70 4.33 -29.85
CA GLY A 13 -11.52 4.49 -31.30
C GLY A 13 -12.71 3.95 -32.09
N LYS A 14 -12.72 4.21 -33.40
CA LYS A 14 -13.72 3.61 -34.31
C LYS A 14 -13.52 2.09 -34.39
N PRO A 15 -14.59 1.30 -34.62
CA PRO A 15 -14.46 -0.15 -34.80
C PRO A 15 -13.58 -0.48 -36.01
N LEU A 16 -12.70 -1.46 -35.85
CA LEU A 16 -11.84 -1.97 -36.92
C LEU A 16 -12.63 -2.98 -37.76
N VAL A 17 -12.61 -2.81 -39.07
CA VAL A 17 -13.46 -3.54 -40.02
C VAL A 17 -12.67 -4.64 -40.77
N SER A 18 -11.35 -4.54 -40.83
CA SER A 18 -10.50 -5.51 -41.54
C SER A 18 -9.19 -5.85 -40.81
N PRO A 19 -8.61 -7.03 -41.06
CA PRO A 19 -7.31 -7.42 -40.51
C PRO A 19 -6.16 -6.46 -40.86
N GLU A 20 -6.22 -5.82 -42.04
CA GLU A 20 -5.21 -4.85 -42.46
C GLU A 20 -5.25 -3.58 -41.59
N GLN A 21 -6.42 -3.14 -41.14
CA GLN A 21 -6.53 -2.01 -40.22
C GLN A 21 -5.89 -2.30 -38.86
N ILE A 22 -5.91 -3.56 -38.40
CA ILE A 22 -5.23 -3.98 -37.17
C ILE A 22 -3.71 -3.87 -37.37
N ARG A 23 -3.19 -4.36 -38.50
CA ARG A 23 -1.75 -4.30 -38.82
C ARG A 23 -1.25 -2.85 -38.91
N THR A 24 -2.01 -1.98 -39.56
CA THR A 24 -1.68 -0.54 -39.64
C THR A 24 -1.69 0.12 -38.25
N LEU A 25 -2.66 -0.22 -37.40
CA LEU A 25 -2.73 0.31 -36.03
C LEU A 25 -1.51 -0.13 -35.21
N LEU A 26 -1.14 -1.42 -35.26
CA LEU A 26 0.03 -1.95 -34.56
C LEU A 26 1.36 -1.43 -35.10
N ALA A 27 1.40 -1.07 -36.39
CA ALA A 27 2.56 -0.44 -37.01
C ALA A 27 2.70 1.06 -36.68
N THR A 28 1.72 1.65 -35.99
CA THR A 28 1.79 3.07 -35.60
C THR A 28 2.90 3.24 -34.56
N PRO A 29 3.88 4.13 -34.79
CA PRO A 29 4.96 4.37 -33.85
C PRO A 29 4.37 4.97 -32.58
N THR A 30 4.37 4.17 -31.52
CA THR A 30 3.93 4.54 -30.19
C THR A 30 5.03 4.16 -29.22
N TRP A 31 5.21 4.94 -28.17
CA TRP A 31 6.19 4.62 -27.15
C TRP A 31 5.85 3.29 -26.51
N SER A 32 6.85 2.41 -26.40
CA SER A 32 6.69 1.22 -25.58
C SER A 32 6.56 1.64 -24.10
N PRO A 33 5.84 0.87 -23.26
CA PRO A 33 5.82 1.13 -21.83
C PRO A 33 7.22 1.15 -21.21
N ALA A 34 8.16 0.36 -21.76
CA ALA A 34 9.55 0.34 -21.33
C ALA A 34 10.29 1.66 -21.64
N GLU A 35 10.02 2.30 -22.78
CA GLU A 35 10.55 3.62 -23.12
C GLU A 35 10.00 4.73 -22.22
N LEU A 36 8.70 4.66 -21.91
CA LEU A 36 8.03 5.61 -21.03
C LEU A 36 8.54 5.52 -19.59
N LEU A 37 8.87 4.31 -19.14
CA LEU A 37 9.41 4.04 -17.79
C LEU A 37 10.95 4.16 -17.74
N SER A 38 11.59 4.75 -18.75
CA SER A 38 13.05 4.91 -18.77
C SER A 38 13.54 5.67 -17.54
N SER A 39 14.70 5.23 -17.04
CA SER A 39 15.25 5.57 -15.74
C SER A 39 15.66 7.05 -15.64
N GLY A 40 14.75 7.89 -15.15
CA GLY A 40 15.09 9.23 -14.66
C GLY A 40 15.99 9.16 -13.43
N GLU A 41 16.82 10.18 -13.23
CA GLU A 41 17.60 10.33 -12.00
C GLU A 41 16.66 10.58 -10.82
N SER A 42 16.59 9.61 -9.89
CA SER A 42 15.88 9.77 -8.62
C SER A 42 16.87 10.20 -7.53
N GLN A 43 16.70 11.45 -7.05
CA GLN A 43 17.47 11.98 -5.92
C GLN A 43 17.24 11.15 -4.64
N ARG A 44 15.99 10.68 -4.42
CA ARG A 44 15.64 9.83 -3.27
C ARG A 44 16.30 8.46 -3.33
N ALA A 45 16.38 7.85 -4.51
CA ALA A 45 17.09 6.59 -4.67
C ALA A 45 18.60 6.80 -4.44
N SER A 46 19.17 7.91 -4.92
CA SER A 46 20.60 8.19 -4.71
C SER A 46 20.98 8.35 -3.24
N SER A 47 20.08 8.84 -2.39
CA SER A 47 20.32 8.99 -0.95
C SER A 47 20.25 7.71 -0.13
N ILE A 48 19.89 6.57 -0.72
CA ILE A 48 19.76 5.30 0.02
C ILE A 48 21.14 4.71 0.32
N ASP A 49 21.41 4.55 1.61
CA ASP A 49 22.64 4.04 2.21
C ASP A 49 22.36 2.97 3.29
N ASP A 50 23.41 2.47 3.92
CA ASP A 50 23.32 1.46 4.98
C ASP A 50 22.47 1.94 6.17
N LYS A 51 22.55 3.23 6.54
CA LYS A 51 21.75 3.81 7.62
C LYS A 51 20.26 3.80 7.31
N THR A 52 19.92 4.02 6.05
CA THR A 52 18.53 3.93 5.57
C THR A 52 18.01 2.50 5.71
N VAL A 53 18.81 1.51 5.32
CA VAL A 53 18.44 0.09 5.46
C VAL A 53 18.32 -0.32 6.94
N ASP A 54 19.27 0.08 7.78
CA ASP A 54 19.21 -0.14 9.23
C ASP A 54 17.89 0.37 9.82
N ARG A 55 17.55 1.62 9.50
CA ARG A 55 16.32 2.24 10.01
C ARG A 55 15.07 1.53 9.51
N LEU A 56 15.05 1.11 8.24
CA LEU A 56 13.90 0.39 7.68
C LEU A 56 13.73 -1.01 8.31
N LEU A 57 14.83 -1.71 8.56
CA LEU A 57 14.83 -2.99 9.27
C LEU A 57 14.27 -2.84 10.68
N GLN A 58 14.73 -1.82 11.41
CA GLN A 58 14.24 -1.50 12.75
C GLN A 58 12.73 -1.19 12.76
N LEU A 59 12.26 -0.35 11.84
CA LEU A 59 10.83 -0.02 11.73
C LEU A 59 9.97 -1.24 11.32
N SER A 60 10.55 -2.18 10.60
CA SER A 60 9.86 -3.40 10.16
C SER A 60 9.92 -4.53 11.18
N GLY A 61 10.68 -4.37 12.29
CA GLY A 61 10.94 -5.44 13.25
C GLY A 61 11.71 -6.62 12.64
N LEU A 62 12.61 -6.34 11.70
CA LEU A 62 13.40 -7.35 10.98
C LEU A 62 14.89 -7.21 11.31
N GLU A 63 15.60 -8.32 11.26
CA GLU A 63 17.06 -8.39 11.37
C GLU A 63 17.64 -8.88 10.03
N ALA A 64 18.78 -8.31 9.62
CA ALA A 64 19.52 -8.75 8.45
C ALA A 64 21.03 -8.66 8.70
N LYS A 65 21.80 -9.50 8.01
CA LYS A 65 23.26 -9.45 8.07
C LYS A 65 23.77 -8.29 7.22
N LYS A 66 24.81 -7.60 7.68
CA LYS A 66 25.46 -6.51 6.93
C LYS A 66 25.93 -6.93 5.53
N GLU A 67 26.24 -8.20 5.34
CA GLU A 67 26.59 -8.80 4.03
C GLU A 67 25.48 -8.66 2.97
N ASP A 68 24.20 -8.62 3.39
CA ASP A 68 23.05 -8.51 2.49
C ASP A 68 22.72 -7.07 2.11
N TYR A 69 23.32 -6.08 2.78
CA TYR A 69 22.96 -4.66 2.64
C TYR A 69 23.16 -4.15 1.21
N PRO A 70 24.27 -4.46 0.51
CA PRO A 70 24.45 -4.01 -0.88
C PRO A 70 23.31 -4.48 -1.80
N LYS A 71 22.81 -5.71 -1.58
CA LYS A 71 21.69 -6.25 -2.35
C LYS A 71 20.38 -5.54 -2.00
N MET A 72 20.12 -5.32 -0.71
CA MET A 72 18.92 -4.62 -0.24
C MET A 72 18.88 -3.16 -0.74
N ILE A 73 20.00 -2.45 -0.66
CA ILE A 73 20.14 -1.09 -1.17
C ILE A 73 19.85 -1.05 -2.66
N ARG A 74 20.44 -1.96 -3.46
CA ARG A 74 20.19 -2.01 -4.90
C ARG A 74 18.70 -2.18 -5.22
N ILE A 75 18.04 -3.16 -4.59
CA ILE A 75 16.63 -3.44 -4.81
C ILE A 75 15.77 -2.24 -4.40
N LEU A 76 16.06 -1.64 -3.24
CA LEU A 76 15.30 -0.50 -2.75
C LEU A 76 15.49 0.73 -3.65
N LYS A 77 16.68 0.95 -4.20
CA LYS A 77 16.95 2.01 -5.20
C LYS A 77 16.13 1.81 -6.47
N GLU A 78 16.05 0.58 -6.98
CA GLU A 78 15.24 0.23 -8.14
C GLU A 78 13.74 0.50 -7.87
N GLN A 79 13.23 0.07 -6.71
CA GLN A 79 11.85 0.30 -6.30
C GLN A 79 11.53 1.80 -6.16
N VAL A 80 12.39 2.57 -5.51
CA VAL A 80 12.18 4.02 -5.31
C VAL A 80 12.26 4.78 -6.64
N ARG A 81 13.18 4.42 -7.54
CA ARG A 81 13.25 5.01 -8.89
C ARG A 81 11.95 4.82 -9.65
N PHE A 82 11.40 3.61 -9.58
CA PHE A 82 10.14 3.29 -10.24
C PHE A 82 8.97 4.10 -9.65
N ILE A 83 8.88 4.20 -8.33
CA ILE A 83 7.81 4.96 -7.66
C ILE A 83 7.93 6.46 -7.93
N ASP A 84 9.14 7.01 -7.96
CA ASP A 84 9.37 8.45 -8.19
C ASP A 84 8.87 8.93 -9.56
N GLN A 85 8.68 8.03 -10.53
CA GLN A 85 8.03 8.37 -11.81
C GLN A 85 6.60 8.88 -11.61
N LEU A 86 5.92 8.46 -10.54
CA LEU A 86 4.58 8.97 -10.20
C LEU A 86 4.59 10.44 -9.81
N HIS A 87 5.72 10.99 -9.32
CA HIS A 87 5.81 12.41 -8.98
C HIS A 87 5.82 13.33 -10.21
N ALA A 88 6.19 12.80 -11.38
CA ALA A 88 6.16 13.54 -12.64
C ALA A 88 4.76 13.58 -13.28
N VAL A 89 3.80 12.81 -12.74
CA VAL A 89 2.44 12.76 -13.26
C VAL A 89 1.65 13.95 -12.73
N GLU A 90 1.24 14.85 -13.63
CA GLU A 90 0.33 15.94 -13.29
C GLU A 90 -1.02 15.38 -12.80
N ILE A 91 -1.39 15.72 -11.57
CA ILE A 91 -2.69 15.35 -11.00
C ILE A 91 -3.66 16.45 -11.40
N SER A 92 -4.52 16.17 -12.39
CA SER A 92 -5.42 17.18 -12.96
C SER A 92 -6.49 17.68 -11.99
N GLU A 93 -6.88 16.90 -10.98
CA GLU A 93 -7.75 17.34 -9.88
C GLU A 93 -7.44 16.48 -8.64
N VAL A 94 -7.05 17.12 -7.52
CA VAL A 94 -6.96 16.43 -6.23
C VAL A 94 -8.38 16.20 -5.74
N SER A 95 -8.99 15.09 -6.17
CA SER A 95 -10.08 14.52 -5.40
C SER A 95 -9.51 14.25 -4.01
N GLU A 96 -10.07 14.89 -2.98
CA GLU A 96 -9.87 14.52 -1.58
C GLU A 96 -9.85 12.98 -1.44
N PRO A 97 -9.07 12.43 -0.49
CA PRO A 97 -8.98 10.99 -0.28
C PRO A 97 -10.40 10.42 -0.29
N LEU A 98 -10.58 9.37 -1.10
CA LEU A 98 -11.86 8.76 -1.44
C LEU A 98 -12.59 8.25 -0.18
N HIS A 99 -13.16 9.14 0.63
CA HIS A 99 -14.18 8.82 1.61
C HIS A 99 -15.48 8.67 0.83
N THR A 100 -15.58 7.58 0.08
CA THR A 100 -16.80 7.16 -0.62
C THR A 100 -17.86 6.60 0.32
N GLY A 101 -17.58 6.57 1.62
CA GLY A 101 -18.53 6.19 2.65
C GLY A 101 -19.66 7.22 2.76
N LYS A 102 -20.88 6.74 2.99
CA LYS A 102 -22.00 7.57 3.45
C LYS A 102 -21.50 8.36 4.67
N ARG A 103 -21.70 9.68 4.67
CA ARG A 103 -21.40 10.51 5.85
C ARG A 103 -22.25 10.01 7.02
N LEU A 104 -21.58 9.70 8.12
CA LEU A 104 -22.24 9.27 9.35
C LEU A 104 -23.04 10.46 9.92
N THR A 105 -24.34 10.30 10.10
CA THR A 105 -25.19 11.30 10.74
C THR A 105 -25.34 10.99 12.23
N LEU A 106 -25.76 11.99 13.02
CA LEU A 106 -26.05 11.79 14.44
C LEU A 106 -27.07 10.66 14.67
N LYS A 107 -28.09 10.56 13.80
CA LYS A 107 -29.06 9.47 13.86
C LYS A 107 -28.43 8.10 13.62
N ASP A 108 -27.53 7.98 12.64
CA ASP A 108 -26.82 6.72 12.39
C ASP A 108 -25.99 6.31 13.62
N ILE A 109 -25.41 7.28 14.36
CA ILE A 109 -24.66 7.03 15.60
C ILE A 109 -25.59 6.53 16.70
N ASP A 110 -26.70 7.24 16.96
CA ASP A 110 -27.65 6.88 18.01
C ASP A 110 -28.26 5.49 17.74
N GLU A 111 -28.58 5.19 16.48
CA GLU A 111 -29.05 3.87 16.05
C GLU A 111 -27.99 2.79 16.28
N GLN A 112 -26.73 3.02 15.91
CA GLN A 112 -25.64 2.06 16.12
C GLN A 112 -25.38 1.79 17.60
N ILE A 113 -25.39 2.82 18.45
CA ILE A 113 -25.23 2.66 19.90
C ILE A 113 -26.37 1.81 20.47
N SER A 114 -27.62 2.10 20.08
CA SER A 114 -28.79 1.35 20.57
C SER A 114 -28.80 -0.12 20.13
N GLN A 115 -28.20 -0.42 18.98
CA GLN A 115 -28.13 -1.78 18.41
C GLN A 115 -26.85 -2.53 18.80
N GLN A 116 -25.90 -1.87 19.45
CA GLN A 116 -24.65 -2.49 19.88
C GLN A 116 -24.92 -3.56 20.93
N LYS A 117 -24.53 -4.80 20.63
CA LYS A 117 -24.68 -5.96 21.50
C LYS A 117 -23.45 -6.84 21.36
N GLN A 118 -23.13 -7.58 22.42
CA GLN A 118 -22.07 -8.58 22.37
C GLN A 118 -22.40 -9.66 21.34
N ASP A 119 -21.47 -9.93 20.43
CA ASP A 119 -21.56 -10.96 19.41
C ASP A 119 -20.73 -12.19 19.81
N PRO A 120 -21.37 -13.32 20.16
CA PRO A 120 -20.67 -14.55 20.53
C PRO A 120 -19.75 -15.09 19.42
N ALA A 121 -20.08 -14.84 18.14
CA ALA A 121 -19.26 -15.32 17.02
C ALA A 121 -17.91 -14.60 16.94
N LYS A 122 -17.78 -13.43 17.55
CA LYS A 122 -16.54 -12.63 17.61
C LYS A 122 -15.74 -12.85 18.89
N GLY A 123 -16.24 -13.67 19.82
CA GLY A 123 -15.60 -13.88 21.11
C GLY A 123 -15.66 -12.65 22.03
N GLU A 124 -16.69 -11.81 21.87
CA GLU A 124 -16.91 -10.62 22.70
C GLU A 124 -17.44 -10.90 24.11
N PRO A 125 -18.27 -11.94 24.36
CA PRO A 125 -18.70 -12.25 25.72
C PRO A 125 -17.52 -12.68 26.61
N ASP A 126 -17.46 -12.15 27.82
CA ASP A 126 -16.37 -12.46 28.76
C ASP A 126 -16.30 -13.97 29.05
N GLY A 127 -15.08 -14.51 28.97
CA GLY A 127 -14.85 -15.95 29.17
C GLY A 127 -15.32 -16.85 28.04
N SER A 128 -15.80 -16.32 26.91
CA SER A 128 -16.21 -17.14 25.76
C SER A 128 -15.04 -17.83 25.06
N TRP A 129 -13.82 -17.36 25.30
CA TRP A 129 -12.59 -17.97 24.80
C TRP A 129 -11.41 -17.67 25.72
N ASP A 130 -10.36 -18.49 25.62
CA ASP A 130 -9.10 -18.27 26.34
C ASP A 130 -8.12 -17.46 25.45
N PRO A 131 -7.83 -16.19 25.79
CA PRO A 131 -6.93 -15.33 25.01
C PRO A 131 -5.49 -15.85 24.96
N MET A 132 -5.13 -16.75 25.87
CA MET A 132 -3.78 -17.27 26.02
C MET A 132 -3.58 -18.61 25.33
N LYS A 133 -4.63 -19.25 24.81
CA LYS A 133 -4.56 -20.61 24.25
C LYS A 133 -3.63 -20.73 23.04
N LEU A 134 -3.54 -19.67 22.23
CA LEU A 134 -2.76 -19.67 20.98
C LEU A 134 -1.36 -19.08 21.12
N THR A 135 -1.00 -18.53 22.29
CA THR A 135 0.35 -17.99 22.48
C THR A 135 1.36 -19.11 22.72
N LYS A 136 2.59 -18.90 22.24
CA LYS A 136 3.72 -19.79 22.53
C LYS A 136 4.21 -19.68 23.97
N LEU A 137 4.05 -18.51 24.58
CA LEU A 137 4.50 -18.21 25.94
C LEU A 137 3.44 -17.36 26.65
N SER A 138 2.96 -17.87 27.78
CA SER A 138 2.07 -17.16 28.71
C SER A 138 2.54 -17.39 30.14
N LYS A 139 2.25 -16.43 31.02
CA LYS A 139 2.49 -16.57 32.46
C LYS A 139 1.36 -15.89 33.24
N HIS A 140 0.67 -16.64 34.09
CA HIS A 140 -0.43 -16.14 34.93
C HIS A 140 -1.47 -15.30 34.16
N GLY A 141 -1.93 -15.78 32.99
CA GLY A 141 -2.92 -15.05 32.18
C GLY A 141 -2.38 -13.84 31.39
N ASN A 142 -1.07 -13.65 31.33
CA ASN A 142 -0.44 -12.55 30.59
C ASN A 142 0.43 -13.06 29.44
N TYR A 143 0.48 -12.27 28.35
CA TYR A 143 1.44 -12.49 27.27
C TYR A 143 2.86 -12.21 27.77
N VAL A 144 3.80 -13.08 27.43
CA VAL A 144 5.19 -12.92 27.83
C VAL A 144 6.01 -12.42 26.65
N VAL A 145 6.54 -11.20 26.78
CA VAL A 145 7.52 -10.62 25.85
C VAL A 145 8.89 -10.70 26.53
N ARG A 146 9.89 -11.23 25.82
CA ARG A 146 11.26 -11.28 26.32
C ARG A 146 11.92 -9.92 26.12
N GLU A 147 12.68 -9.46 27.11
CA GLU A 147 13.23 -8.11 27.19
C GLU A 147 14.28 -7.76 26.10
N GLY A 148 14.66 -8.70 25.21
CA GLY A 148 15.64 -8.47 24.15
C GLY A 148 15.18 -7.60 22.97
N LEU A 149 14.00 -6.99 23.03
CA LEU A 149 13.51 -6.01 22.04
C LEU A 149 13.86 -4.55 22.40
N LEU A 150 14.36 -4.30 23.60
CA LEU A 150 14.70 -2.96 24.09
C LEU A 150 16.08 -2.96 24.76
N LYS A 151 16.93 -2.05 24.26
CA LYS A 151 18.25 -1.59 24.76
C LYS A 151 19.49 -2.32 24.23
N ASP A 152 20.08 -1.71 23.22
CA ASP A 152 21.45 -1.21 23.36
C ASP A 152 21.38 0.32 23.28
N GLU A 153 21.72 1.00 24.39
CA GLU A 153 22.07 2.43 24.40
C GLU A 153 23.52 2.61 23.94
#